data_AF-A0A3M1TDN2-F1
#
_entry.id   AF-A0A3M1TDN2-F1
#
_cell.length_a   1.000
_cell.length_b   1.000
_cell.length_c   1.000
_cell.angle_alpha   90.00
_cell.angle_beta   90.00
_cell.angle_gamma   90.00
#
_symmetry.space_group_name_H-M   'P 1'
#
loop_
_entity.id
_entity.type
_entity.pdbx_description
1 polymer ?
#
loop_
_entity_poly.entity_id
_entity_poly.type
_entity_poly.pdbx_seq_one_letter_code
_entity_poly.pdbx_strand_id
1 'polypeptide(L)'
;MNRPTEDEERLFRDFLQRRTGFAIPEGRWRFLAPRFFARLEGRGFSSVRSYLHYLESDRLGRTELEDIFSLLTVRKTSFFRNPNSYQALADEVLPRLDRERPRDAPLALWSAGCATGEEPYTMAMVCRATFERSGRPCYVLATDIVREALATAREASYPEANLVGIPPEYRRFVRNEGGRGRVCEEVREMVEFSEHNLVHDPLPRSAVGQWDVLFCRNVFIYFEAEQAQEIVQRFARVLAPGGALFLGHAEVITGLHDAFEVVFWGDTFYYRRRADPRLRPLRSAVPPPAPRVPSPADGLSPEEETKKVSRALLPRKSNSSAPNAPARRGGGVPTSGPATRRLSRALLSQKTLSSETHRWGGVRLPREQVLKAERARQVGDLEGAARALRSACAQAPRWAKPRVLLAEVYLERGDAAAALEELTVATEVEPLSYKAHALLGGLHLRQGEFERAEASLRRALYLEPDFVSARYDLAQTLRGRGATAEACRELRSLLRTLRSLDPAGLMVMTQGLKIPSKDLRSVCEREISEMGGSSADSGIWQIPPPGA
;
A
#
# COMPACT_ATOMS: atom_id res chain seq x y z
N MET A 1 4.90 -40.76 10.65
CA MET A 1 3.71 -39.99 10.24
C MET A 1 3.66 -39.94 8.73
N ASN A 2 2.57 -40.41 8.12
CA ASN A 2 2.40 -40.45 6.68
C ASN A 2 2.60 -39.05 6.08
N ARG A 3 3.25 -38.98 4.92
CA ARG A 3 3.25 -37.74 4.13
C ARG A 3 1.80 -37.40 3.76
N PRO A 4 1.38 -36.14 3.85
CA PRO A 4 0.10 -35.69 3.33
C PRO A 4 -0.06 -36.14 1.88
N THR A 5 -1.20 -36.72 1.52
CA THR A 5 -1.50 -37.04 0.12
C THR A 5 -1.91 -35.76 -0.63
N GLU A 6 -1.60 -35.67 -1.93
CA GLU A 6 -2.06 -34.57 -2.80
C GLU A 6 -3.60 -34.44 -2.80
N ASP A 7 -4.31 -35.54 -2.57
CA ASP A 7 -5.76 -35.59 -2.44
C ASP A 7 -6.28 -34.91 -1.16
N GLU A 8 -5.60 -35.08 -0.04
CA GLU A 8 -5.97 -34.44 1.24
C GLU A 8 -5.73 -32.93 1.20
N GLU A 9 -4.64 -32.50 0.55
CA GLU A 9 -4.37 -31.09 0.29
C GLU A 9 -5.50 -30.45 -0.52
N ARG A 10 -5.85 -31.07 -1.65
CA ARG A 10 -6.91 -30.58 -2.53
C ARG A 10 -8.25 -30.47 -1.79
N LEU A 11 -8.64 -31.51 -1.05
CA LEU A 11 -9.88 -31.51 -0.28
C LEU A 11 -9.96 -30.37 0.73
N PHE A 12 -8.87 -30.11 1.47
CA PHE A 12 -8.85 -29.03 2.46
C PHE A 12 -8.83 -27.64 1.82
N ARG A 13 -8.08 -27.46 0.73
CA ARG A 13 -8.06 -26.22 -0.07
C ARG A 13 -9.44 -25.91 -0.64
N ASP A 14 -10.08 -26.90 -1.29
CA ASP A 14 -11.41 -26.75 -1.87
C ASP A 14 -12.46 -26.45 -0.80
N PHE A 15 -12.34 -27.06 0.39
CA PHE A 15 -13.21 -26.74 1.52
C PHE A 15 -13.04 -25.29 1.98
N LEU A 16 -11.81 -24.84 2.25
CA LEU A 16 -11.56 -23.47 2.70
C LEU A 16 -12.01 -22.45 1.65
N GLN A 17 -11.68 -22.69 0.39
CA GLN A 17 -12.06 -21.81 -0.72
C GLN A 17 -13.58 -21.71 -0.83
N ARG A 18 -14.31 -22.84 -0.80
CA ARG A 18 -15.79 -22.83 -0.88
C ARG A 18 -16.45 -22.19 0.33
N ARG A 19 -15.93 -22.45 1.53
CA ARG A 19 -16.58 -22.05 2.79
C ARG A 19 -16.27 -20.61 3.18
N THR A 20 -15.11 -20.11 2.79
CA THR A 20 -14.57 -18.86 3.33
C THR A 20 -13.98 -17.93 2.27
N GLY A 21 -13.72 -18.46 1.07
CA GLY A 21 -12.98 -17.77 0.01
C GLY A 21 -11.49 -17.63 0.30
N PHE A 22 -10.95 -18.28 1.32
CA PHE A 22 -9.52 -18.25 1.62
C PHE A 22 -8.76 -19.22 0.72
N ALA A 23 -7.86 -18.69 -0.11
CA ALA A 23 -6.98 -19.46 -0.96
C ALA A 23 -5.66 -19.72 -0.23
N ILE A 24 -5.25 -21.00 -0.20
CA ILE A 24 -3.89 -21.36 0.21
C ILE A 24 -3.04 -21.36 -1.07
N PRO A 25 -1.94 -20.62 -1.18
CA PRO A 25 -1.04 -20.72 -2.34
C PRO A 25 -0.42 -22.13 -2.46
N GLU A 26 -0.22 -22.66 -3.68
CA GLU A 26 0.31 -24.03 -3.93
C GLU A 26 1.55 -24.38 -3.08
N GLY A 27 2.53 -23.49 -2.96
CA GLY A 27 3.74 -23.76 -2.17
C GLY A 27 3.58 -23.65 -0.64
N ARG A 28 2.46 -23.15 -0.13
CA ARG A 28 2.28 -22.87 1.32
C ARG A 28 1.81 -24.09 2.10
N TRP A 29 1.15 -25.05 1.45
CA TRP A 29 0.67 -26.27 2.10
C TRP A 29 1.78 -27.05 2.78
N ARG A 30 2.96 -27.16 2.15
CA ARG A 30 4.13 -27.83 2.74
C ARG A 30 4.46 -27.35 4.16
N PHE A 31 4.23 -26.07 4.45
CA PHE A 31 4.48 -25.47 5.77
C PHE A 31 3.27 -25.55 6.71
N LEU A 32 2.06 -25.58 6.15
CA LEU A 32 0.82 -25.65 6.92
C LEU A 32 0.47 -27.07 7.32
N ALA A 33 0.75 -28.05 6.45
CA ALA A 33 0.37 -29.44 6.61
C ALA A 33 0.80 -30.01 7.97
N PRO A 34 2.06 -29.86 8.46
CA PRO A 34 2.43 -30.40 9.76
C PRO A 34 1.58 -29.85 10.92
N ARG A 35 1.22 -28.57 10.87
CA ARG A 35 0.39 -27.92 11.91
C ARG A 35 -1.09 -28.31 11.78
N PHE A 36 -1.56 -28.42 10.54
CA PHE A 36 -2.92 -28.87 10.24
C PHE A 36 -3.15 -30.31 10.70
N PHE A 37 -2.25 -31.25 10.37
CA PHE A 37 -2.35 -32.64 10.81
C PHE A 37 -2.19 -32.77 12.32
N ALA A 38 -1.27 -32.04 12.95
CA ALA A 38 -1.16 -32.02 14.41
C ALA A 38 -2.45 -31.53 15.10
N ARG A 39 -3.13 -30.53 14.51
CA ARG A 39 -4.42 -30.04 15.03
C ARG A 39 -5.54 -31.07 14.81
N LEU A 40 -5.62 -31.65 13.62
CA LEU A 40 -6.58 -32.70 13.27
C LEU A 40 -6.48 -33.88 14.25
N GLU A 41 -5.26 -34.37 14.49
CA GLU A 41 -4.97 -35.45 15.44
C GLU A 41 -5.28 -35.04 16.88
N GLY A 42 -4.90 -33.82 17.28
CA GLY A 42 -5.18 -33.27 18.61
C GLY A 42 -6.67 -33.09 18.90
N ARG A 43 -7.52 -33.10 17.87
CA ARG A 43 -8.98 -33.07 17.98
C ARG A 43 -9.63 -34.44 17.85
N GLY A 44 -8.82 -35.51 17.75
CA GLY A 44 -9.26 -36.90 17.73
C GLY A 44 -9.73 -37.42 16.37
N PHE A 45 -9.42 -36.71 15.28
CA PHE A 45 -9.77 -37.16 13.93
C PHE A 45 -8.66 -38.03 13.34
N SER A 46 -9.04 -39.01 12.51
CA SER A 46 -8.11 -39.92 11.85
C SER A 46 -8.07 -39.73 10.32
N SER A 47 -8.89 -38.83 9.78
CA SER A 47 -8.89 -38.49 8.35
C SER A 47 -9.28 -37.04 8.09
N VAL A 48 -8.74 -36.46 7.02
CA VAL A 48 -9.12 -35.11 6.57
C VAL A 48 -10.61 -35.02 6.25
N ARG A 49 -11.19 -36.03 5.59
CA ARG A 49 -12.64 -36.05 5.29
C ARG A 49 -13.51 -35.98 6.55
N SER A 50 -13.21 -36.78 7.57
CA SER A 50 -13.97 -36.73 8.83
C SER A 50 -13.83 -35.39 9.54
N TYR A 51 -12.64 -34.77 9.45
CA TYR A 51 -12.40 -33.46 10.04
C TYR A 51 -13.14 -32.36 9.27
N LEU A 52 -13.12 -32.39 7.94
CA LEU A 52 -13.87 -31.44 7.11
C LEU A 52 -15.38 -31.52 7.35
N HIS A 53 -15.94 -32.72 7.46
CA HIS A 53 -17.35 -32.90 7.82
C HIS A 53 -17.67 -32.30 9.20
N TYR A 54 -16.75 -32.41 10.16
CA TYR A 54 -16.90 -31.74 11.45
C TYR A 54 -16.84 -30.20 11.33
N LEU A 55 -15.97 -29.66 10.48
CA LEU A 55 -15.92 -28.21 10.21
C LEU A 55 -17.19 -27.67 9.54
N GLU A 56 -17.92 -28.52 8.81
CA GLU A 56 -19.22 -28.19 8.23
C GLU A 56 -20.36 -28.13 9.27
N SER A 57 -20.13 -28.64 10.49
CA SER A 57 -21.10 -28.58 11.60
C SER A 57 -21.28 -27.16 12.15
N ASP A 58 -22.51 -26.85 12.57
CA ASP A 58 -22.94 -25.45 12.62
C ASP A 58 -22.27 -24.59 13.70
N ARG A 59 -22.28 -25.03 14.97
CA ARG A 59 -21.73 -24.23 16.09
C ARG A 59 -20.30 -24.61 16.45
N LEU A 60 -19.99 -25.91 16.51
CA LEU A 60 -18.67 -26.41 16.89
C LEU A 60 -17.67 -26.33 15.73
N GLY A 61 -18.12 -26.60 14.51
CA GLY A 61 -17.31 -26.46 13.30
C GLY A 61 -16.90 -25.01 13.02
N ARG A 62 -17.77 -24.02 13.30
CA ARG A 62 -17.41 -22.58 13.18
C ARG A 62 -16.26 -22.19 14.10
N THR A 63 -16.32 -22.54 15.38
CA THR A 63 -15.23 -22.24 16.33
C THR A 63 -13.93 -22.95 15.95
N GLU A 64 -14.02 -24.19 15.48
CA GLU A 64 -12.84 -24.90 14.98
C GLU A 64 -12.23 -24.22 13.74
N LEU A 65 -13.06 -23.71 12.84
CA LEU A 65 -12.64 -23.00 11.64
C LEU A 65 -11.93 -21.68 11.97
N GLU A 66 -12.40 -20.94 12.98
CA GLU A 66 -11.74 -19.73 13.52
C GLU A 66 -10.31 -20.04 13.98
N ASP A 67 -10.14 -21.14 14.72
CA ASP A 67 -8.82 -21.57 15.18
C ASP A 67 -7.90 -22.02 14.03
N ILE A 68 -8.45 -22.66 12.99
CA ILE A 68 -7.71 -23.00 11.79
C ILE A 68 -7.21 -21.72 11.09
N PHE A 69 -8.02 -20.66 11.00
CA PHE A 69 -7.58 -19.38 10.43
C PHE A 69 -6.41 -18.76 11.18
N SER A 70 -6.36 -18.94 12.50
CA SER A 70 -5.23 -18.53 13.32
C SER A 70 -3.91 -19.23 12.94
N LEU A 71 -3.96 -20.42 12.34
CA LEU A 71 -2.80 -21.14 11.79
C LEU A 71 -2.45 -20.70 10.36
N LEU A 72 -3.46 -20.35 9.56
CA LEU A 72 -3.32 -20.07 8.12
C LEU A 72 -2.82 -18.65 7.83
N THR A 73 -3.22 -17.68 8.64
CA THR A 73 -2.97 -16.25 8.40
C THR A 73 -1.66 -15.77 9.05
N VAL A 74 -0.84 -15.01 8.32
CA VAL A 74 0.28 -14.26 8.90
C VAL A 74 -0.27 -12.93 9.38
N ARG A 75 -0.67 -12.88 10.66
CA ARG A 75 -1.34 -11.74 11.30
C ARG A 75 -0.38 -10.64 11.77
N LYS A 76 0.73 -10.43 11.05
CA LYS A 76 1.68 -9.38 11.44
C LYS A 76 1.10 -8.03 11.01
N THR A 77 0.51 -7.31 11.95
CA THR A 77 0.13 -5.91 11.81
C THR A 77 0.93 -5.08 12.82
N SER A 78 1.04 -3.78 12.56
CA SER A 78 1.73 -2.84 13.43
C SER A 78 1.16 -1.45 13.22
N PHE A 79 1.21 -0.62 14.26
CA PHE A 79 0.84 0.79 14.15
C PHE A 79 1.66 1.47 13.05
N PHE A 80 1.00 2.33 12.26
CA PHE A 80 1.61 3.05 11.14
C PHE A 80 2.40 2.17 10.14
N ARG A 81 1.97 0.91 9.95
CA ARG A 81 2.54 0.03 8.91
C ARG A 81 2.48 0.72 7.54
N ASN A 82 3.64 0.90 6.92
CA ASN A 82 3.87 1.70 5.71
C ASN A 82 3.40 3.15 5.91
N PRO A 83 4.19 3.98 6.62
CA PRO A 83 3.77 5.30 7.11
C PRO A 83 3.35 6.25 5.99
N ASN A 84 3.91 6.11 4.79
CA ASN A 84 3.57 6.93 3.62
C ASN A 84 2.07 6.90 3.28
N SER A 85 1.38 5.76 3.47
CA SER A 85 -0.06 5.66 3.22
C SER A 85 -0.88 6.51 4.18
N TYR A 86 -0.50 6.52 5.47
CA TYR A 86 -1.15 7.36 6.47
C TYR A 86 -0.76 8.83 6.34
N GLN A 87 0.43 9.11 5.83
CA GLN A 87 0.85 10.47 5.52
C GLN A 87 0.05 11.03 4.32
N ALA A 88 -0.17 10.24 3.27
CA ALA A 88 -1.07 10.59 2.18
C ALA A 88 -2.51 10.81 2.67
N LEU A 89 -2.97 9.97 3.60
CA LEU A 89 -4.26 10.14 4.26
C LEU A 89 -4.34 11.50 4.97
N ALA A 90 -3.35 11.83 5.79
CA ALA A 90 -3.30 13.05 6.60
C ALA A 90 -3.13 14.34 5.77
N ASP A 91 -2.26 14.31 4.75
CA ASP A 91 -1.82 15.51 4.04
C ASP A 91 -2.64 15.80 2.78
N GLU A 92 -3.24 14.78 2.18
CA GLU A 92 -3.93 14.90 0.89
C GLU A 92 -5.40 14.52 0.99
N VAL A 93 -5.68 13.29 1.41
CA VAL A 93 -7.03 12.72 1.31
C VAL A 93 -7.99 13.40 2.28
N LEU A 94 -7.66 13.45 3.58
CA LEU A 94 -8.53 14.05 4.58
C LEU A 94 -8.73 15.56 4.35
N PRO A 95 -7.69 16.39 4.08
CA PRO A 95 -7.89 17.81 3.78
C PRO A 95 -8.66 18.08 2.49
N ARG A 96 -8.55 17.20 1.48
CA ARG A 96 -9.37 17.29 0.27
C ARG A 96 -10.83 17.00 0.59
N LEU A 97 -11.12 15.89 1.26
CA LEU A 97 -12.47 15.51 1.66
C LEU A 97 -13.12 16.58 2.54
N ASP A 98 -12.37 17.21 3.44
CA ASP A 98 -12.87 18.29 4.30
C ASP A 98 -13.31 19.54 3.50
N ARG A 99 -12.63 19.83 2.38
CA ARG A 99 -13.02 20.92 1.45
C ARG A 99 -14.21 20.56 0.57
N GLU A 100 -14.31 19.29 0.17
CA GLU A 100 -15.34 18.81 -0.76
C GLU A 100 -16.66 18.44 -0.07
N ARG A 101 -16.62 18.11 1.23
CA ARG A 101 -17.80 17.70 2.00
C ARG A 101 -18.38 18.82 2.86
N PRO A 102 -19.72 18.89 3.02
CA PRO A 102 -20.36 19.85 3.94
C PRO A 102 -19.75 19.78 5.33
N ARG A 103 -19.41 20.91 5.96
CA ARG A 103 -18.56 20.98 7.18
C ARG A 103 -18.95 20.04 8.32
N ASP A 104 -20.24 19.79 8.53
CA ASP A 104 -20.74 18.98 9.64
C ASP A 104 -20.97 17.51 9.27
N ALA A 105 -20.80 17.14 8.00
CA ALA A 105 -20.94 15.77 7.56
C ALA A 105 -19.77 14.91 8.07
N PRO A 106 -20.03 13.81 8.79
CA PRO A 106 -18.96 12.91 9.24
C PRO A 106 -18.29 12.21 8.06
N LEU A 107 -16.98 12.04 8.15
CA LEU A 107 -16.23 11.22 7.20
C LEU A 107 -16.29 9.75 7.64
N ALA A 108 -16.63 8.87 6.71
CA ALA A 108 -16.70 7.44 6.95
C ALA A 108 -15.47 6.71 6.39
N LEU A 109 -14.76 6.01 7.25
CA LEU A 109 -13.59 5.23 6.89
C LEU A 109 -13.82 3.75 7.22
N TRP A 110 -13.26 2.86 6.42
CA TRP A 110 -13.34 1.41 6.64
C TRP A 110 -11.96 0.76 6.54
N SER A 111 -11.53 0.06 7.58
CA SER A 111 -10.40 -0.89 7.55
C SER A 111 -10.95 -2.31 7.37
N ALA A 112 -10.72 -2.89 6.20
CA ALA A 112 -11.13 -4.22 5.79
C ALA A 112 -9.97 -5.20 5.94
N GLY A 113 -10.07 -6.12 6.91
CA GLY A 113 -9.00 -7.01 7.35
C GLY A 113 -8.11 -6.38 8.42
N CYS A 114 -8.73 -5.87 9.50
CA CYS A 114 -8.05 -5.02 10.48
C CYS A 114 -7.15 -5.77 11.48
N ALA A 115 -7.15 -7.10 11.49
CA ALA A 115 -6.43 -7.95 12.43
C ALA A 115 -6.63 -7.49 13.88
N THR A 116 -5.53 -7.28 14.64
CA THR A 116 -5.54 -6.91 16.06
C THR A 116 -5.76 -5.41 16.32
N GLY A 117 -6.18 -4.62 15.33
CA GLY A 117 -6.71 -3.27 15.51
C GLY A 117 -5.71 -2.13 15.33
N GLU A 118 -4.44 -2.40 15.09
CA GLU A 118 -3.42 -1.36 14.91
C GLU A 118 -3.72 -0.42 13.73
N GLU A 119 -4.21 -0.95 12.59
CA GLU A 119 -4.59 -0.14 11.42
C GLU A 119 -5.78 0.81 11.69
N PRO A 120 -6.95 0.34 12.15
CA PRO A 120 -8.08 1.24 12.39
C PRO A 120 -7.79 2.26 13.50
N TYR A 121 -7.02 1.91 14.53
CA TYR A 121 -6.57 2.91 15.50
C TYR A 121 -5.58 3.91 14.90
N THR A 122 -4.70 3.50 14.00
CA THR A 122 -3.84 4.43 13.24
C THR A 122 -4.70 5.40 12.41
N MET A 123 -5.70 4.89 11.69
CA MET A 123 -6.62 5.73 10.91
C MET A 123 -7.37 6.73 11.81
N ALA A 124 -7.86 6.29 12.97
CA ALA A 124 -8.55 7.15 13.93
C ALA A 124 -7.63 8.22 14.53
N MET A 125 -6.38 7.86 14.90
CA MET A 125 -5.36 8.81 15.37
C MET A 125 -5.05 9.87 14.32
N VAL A 126 -4.91 9.47 13.05
CA VAL A 126 -4.67 10.38 11.92
C VAL A 126 -5.86 11.32 11.70
N CYS A 127 -7.09 10.79 11.68
CA CYS A 127 -8.29 11.62 11.60
C CYS A 127 -8.37 12.62 12.75
N ARG A 128 -8.14 12.16 13.99
CA ARG A 128 -8.20 12.99 15.19
C ARG A 128 -7.16 14.10 15.17
N ALA A 129 -5.93 13.81 14.77
CA ALA A 129 -4.88 14.81 14.63
C ALA A 129 -5.18 15.81 13.49
N THR A 130 -5.63 15.32 12.34
CA THR A 130 -5.91 16.16 11.16
C THR A 130 -7.03 17.15 11.44
N PHE A 131 -8.10 16.69 12.11
CA PHE A 131 -9.29 17.48 12.40
C PHE A 131 -9.37 18.01 13.82
N GLU A 132 -8.24 18.03 14.53
CA GLU A 132 -8.15 18.56 15.89
C GLU A 132 -8.70 19.99 15.99
N ARG A 133 -8.54 20.77 14.91
CA ARG A 133 -9.01 22.16 14.83
C ARG A 133 -10.39 22.35 14.23
N SER A 134 -10.72 21.61 13.16
CA SER A 134 -12.03 21.76 12.49
C SER A 134 -13.14 21.03 13.24
N GLY A 135 -12.79 20.10 14.14
CA GLY A 135 -13.76 19.31 14.89
C GLY A 135 -14.57 18.35 13.99
N ARG A 136 -14.12 18.11 12.76
CA ARG A 136 -14.82 17.25 11.78
C ARG A 136 -15.01 15.85 12.39
N PRO A 137 -16.26 15.36 12.51
CA PRO A 137 -16.50 14.01 13.01
C PRO A 137 -16.00 12.97 12.00
N CYS A 138 -15.38 11.91 12.52
CA CYS A 138 -14.94 10.76 11.72
C CYS A 138 -15.43 9.46 12.37
N TYR A 139 -15.75 8.49 11.53
CA TYR A 139 -16.17 7.16 11.92
C TYR A 139 -15.30 6.13 11.21
N VAL A 140 -14.75 5.18 11.94
CA VAL A 140 -13.94 4.08 11.40
C VAL A 140 -14.66 2.77 11.69
N LEU A 141 -15.12 2.08 10.66
CA LEU A 141 -15.46 0.67 10.78
C LEU A 141 -14.20 -0.16 10.56
N ALA A 142 -14.00 -1.16 11.41
CA ALA A 142 -12.90 -2.10 11.36
C ALA A 142 -13.49 -3.51 11.29
N THR A 143 -13.17 -4.25 10.24
CA THR A 143 -13.71 -5.58 10.06
C THR A 143 -12.63 -6.63 9.85
N ASP A 144 -12.87 -7.83 10.37
CA ASP A 144 -12.01 -8.99 10.14
C ASP A 144 -12.85 -10.28 10.21
N ILE A 145 -12.33 -11.37 9.64
CA ILE A 145 -12.96 -12.69 9.74
C ILE A 145 -12.58 -13.39 11.06
N VAL A 146 -11.48 -12.98 11.70
CA VAL A 146 -10.93 -13.64 12.89
C VAL A 146 -11.43 -12.97 14.17
N ARG A 147 -12.32 -13.65 14.90
CA ARG A 147 -12.94 -13.14 16.12
C ARG A 147 -11.95 -12.85 17.24
N GLU A 148 -10.94 -13.69 17.44
CA GLU A 148 -9.93 -13.50 18.50
C GLU A 148 -9.12 -12.22 18.26
N ALA A 149 -8.78 -11.93 17.00
CA ALA A 149 -8.06 -10.72 16.64
C ALA A 149 -8.91 -9.47 16.94
N LEU A 150 -10.20 -9.52 16.62
CA LEU A 150 -11.16 -8.47 16.97
C LEU A 150 -11.34 -8.31 18.48
N ALA A 151 -11.25 -9.39 19.27
CA ALA A 151 -11.31 -9.31 20.72
C ALA A 151 -10.09 -8.54 21.27
N THR A 152 -8.88 -8.87 20.80
CA THR A 152 -7.66 -8.10 21.12
C THR A 152 -7.77 -6.65 20.67
N ALA A 153 -8.31 -6.39 19.48
CA ALA A 153 -8.50 -5.04 18.97
C ALA A 153 -9.42 -4.20 19.86
N ARG A 154 -10.53 -4.78 20.36
CA ARG A 154 -11.46 -4.11 21.27
C ARG A 154 -10.85 -3.79 22.64
N GLU A 155 -9.89 -4.60 23.10
CA GLU A 155 -9.15 -4.33 24.34
C GLU A 155 -8.30 -3.05 24.20
N ALA A 156 -7.77 -2.78 23.00
CA ALA A 156 -6.98 -1.60 22.69
C ALA A 156 -5.73 -1.44 23.56
N SER A 157 -5.20 -2.54 24.09
CA SER A 157 -4.07 -2.62 25.01
C SER A 157 -2.96 -3.46 24.39
N TYR A 158 -1.80 -2.85 24.14
CA TYR A 158 -0.73 -3.46 23.37
C TYR A 158 0.59 -3.48 24.17
N PRO A 159 1.45 -4.48 23.97
CA PRO A 159 2.82 -4.45 24.49
C PRO A 159 3.57 -3.23 23.94
N GLU A 160 4.49 -2.64 24.71
CA GLU A 160 5.27 -1.47 24.29
C GLU A 160 6.03 -1.69 22.97
N ALA A 161 6.48 -2.93 22.72
CA ALA A 161 7.15 -3.30 21.47
C ALA A 161 6.27 -3.06 20.22
N ASN A 162 4.95 -3.21 20.32
CA ASN A 162 4.01 -2.99 19.22
C ASN A 162 3.79 -1.49 18.94
N LEU A 163 4.11 -0.62 19.91
CA LEU A 163 3.86 0.82 19.84
C LEU A 163 5.04 1.59 19.24
N VAL A 164 6.20 0.93 19.03
CA VAL A 164 7.42 1.53 18.46
C VAL A 164 7.14 2.24 17.13
N GLY A 165 6.23 1.72 16.32
CA GLY A 165 5.85 2.30 15.03
C GLY A 165 5.05 3.60 15.12
N ILE A 166 4.54 4.00 16.29
CA ILE A 166 3.74 5.22 16.45
C ILE A 166 4.65 6.46 16.44
N PRO A 167 4.51 7.37 15.47
CA PRO A 167 5.28 8.61 15.43
C PRO A 167 5.02 9.50 16.64
N PRO A 168 6.00 10.32 17.08
CA PRO A 168 5.93 11.11 18.31
C PRO A 168 4.66 11.96 18.45
N GLU A 169 4.17 12.55 17.36
CA GLU A 169 2.99 13.41 17.34
C GLU A 169 1.67 12.66 17.62
N TYR A 170 1.65 11.34 17.40
CA TYR A 170 0.51 10.48 17.70
C TYR A 170 0.63 9.75 19.04
N ARG A 171 1.81 9.78 19.68
CA ARG A 171 2.04 9.12 20.98
C ARG A 171 1.12 9.62 22.08
N ARG A 172 0.65 10.87 22.01
CA ARG A 172 -0.36 11.43 22.93
C ARG A 172 -1.69 10.65 22.96
N PHE A 173 -1.98 9.88 21.92
CA PHE A 173 -3.17 9.04 21.83
C PHE A 173 -2.99 7.64 22.43
N VAL A 174 -1.88 7.39 23.11
CA VAL A 174 -1.61 6.15 23.84
C VAL A 174 -1.11 6.48 25.24
N ARG A 175 -1.68 5.83 26.26
CA ARG A 175 -1.28 5.98 27.66
C ARG A 175 -0.63 4.70 28.14
N ASN A 176 0.41 4.81 28.96
CA ASN A 176 0.96 3.65 29.63
C ASN A 176 0.06 3.27 30.82
N GLU A 177 -0.41 2.03 30.83
CA GLU A 177 -1.21 1.43 31.88
C GLU A 177 -0.64 0.05 32.21
N GLY A 178 -0.03 -0.10 33.39
CA GLY A 178 0.48 -1.39 33.87
C GLY A 178 1.57 -2.01 32.98
N GLY A 179 2.45 -1.18 32.39
CA GLY A 179 3.54 -1.65 31.52
C GLY A 179 3.10 -2.02 30.09
N ARG A 180 1.86 -1.70 29.73
CA ARG A 180 1.31 -1.80 28.37
C ARG A 180 0.85 -0.43 27.92
N GLY A 181 0.84 -0.15 26.62
CA GLY A 181 0.20 1.06 26.12
C GLY A 181 -1.23 0.79 25.70
N ARG A 182 -2.15 1.60 26.22
CA ARG A 182 -3.57 1.57 25.89
C ARG A 182 -3.93 2.78 25.03
N VAL A 183 -4.66 2.55 23.94
CA VAL A 183 -5.18 3.62 23.09
C VAL A 183 -6.19 4.46 23.88
N CYS A 184 -6.07 5.79 23.80
CA CYS A 184 -6.94 6.74 24.48
C CYS A 184 -8.42 6.56 24.09
N GLU A 185 -9.33 6.82 25.04
CA GLU A 185 -10.76 6.69 24.83
C GLU A 185 -11.27 7.51 23.64
N GLU A 186 -10.80 8.75 23.49
CA GLU A 186 -11.20 9.63 22.38
C GLU A 186 -10.89 9.07 20.97
N VAL A 187 -9.89 8.20 20.84
CA VAL A 187 -9.60 7.49 19.58
C VAL A 187 -10.42 6.22 19.47
N ARG A 188 -10.58 5.50 20.59
CA ARG A 188 -11.38 4.25 20.64
C ARG A 188 -12.84 4.48 20.29
N GLU A 189 -13.41 5.61 20.72
CA GLU A 189 -14.80 5.97 20.42
C GLU A 189 -15.07 6.19 18.92
N MET A 190 -14.03 6.44 18.12
CA MET A 190 -14.14 6.60 16.67
C MET A 190 -14.21 5.26 15.93
N VAL A 191 -13.84 4.15 16.58
CA VAL A 191 -13.63 2.85 15.94
C VAL A 191 -14.71 1.86 16.36
N GLU A 192 -15.36 1.23 15.39
CA GLU A 192 -16.30 0.12 15.58
C GLU A 192 -15.72 -1.17 14.99
N PHE A 193 -15.75 -2.27 15.75
CA PHE A 193 -15.24 -3.56 15.31
C PHE A 193 -16.38 -4.54 15.01
N SER A 194 -16.41 -5.12 13.81
CA SER A 194 -17.37 -6.16 13.40
C SER A 194 -16.68 -7.34 12.74
N GLU A 195 -17.25 -8.54 12.92
CA GLU A 195 -16.89 -9.70 12.10
C GLU A 195 -17.39 -9.47 10.67
N HIS A 196 -16.58 -9.79 9.66
CA HIS A 196 -16.98 -9.69 8.24
C HIS A 196 -16.10 -10.58 7.36
N ASN A 197 -16.73 -11.36 6.49
CA ASN A 197 -16.09 -12.07 5.41
C ASN A 197 -16.21 -11.26 4.10
N LEU A 198 -15.07 -10.77 3.60
CA LEU A 198 -15.00 -9.95 2.37
C LEU A 198 -15.57 -10.64 1.12
N VAL A 199 -15.57 -11.97 1.11
CA VAL A 199 -15.93 -12.81 -0.04
C VAL A 199 -17.43 -13.06 -0.03
N HIS A 200 -17.93 -13.66 1.05
CA HIS A 200 -19.30 -14.17 1.10
C HIS A 200 -20.30 -13.17 1.67
N ASP A 201 -19.89 -12.32 2.60
CA ASP A 201 -20.83 -11.41 3.24
C ASP A 201 -21.06 -10.19 2.35
N PRO A 202 -22.29 -9.63 2.32
CA PRO A 202 -22.53 -8.31 1.74
C PRO A 202 -21.58 -7.28 2.34
N LEU A 203 -21.09 -6.33 1.54
CA LEU A 203 -20.20 -5.30 2.08
C LEU A 203 -20.97 -4.40 3.06
N PRO A 204 -20.35 -4.02 4.19
CA PRO A 204 -20.99 -3.16 5.17
C PRO A 204 -21.32 -1.81 4.54
N ARG A 205 -22.48 -1.28 4.90
CA ARG A 205 -22.85 0.11 4.60
C ARG A 205 -22.38 1.00 5.74
N SER A 206 -21.86 2.17 5.42
CA SER A 206 -21.51 3.12 6.47
C SER A 206 -22.76 3.59 7.19
N ALA A 207 -22.67 3.71 8.51
CA ALA A 207 -23.74 4.23 9.35
C ALA A 207 -24.07 5.71 9.07
N VAL A 208 -23.19 6.40 8.32
CA VAL A 208 -23.30 7.82 8.01
C VAL A 208 -23.27 8.12 6.50
N GLY A 209 -23.45 7.11 5.64
CA GLY A 209 -23.60 7.30 4.19
C GLY A 209 -22.76 6.33 3.34
N GLN A 210 -22.03 6.87 2.36
CA GLN A 210 -21.04 6.12 1.59
C GLN A 210 -19.69 6.15 2.30
N TRP A 211 -18.78 5.23 1.96
CA TRP A 211 -17.41 5.25 2.49
C TRP A 211 -16.60 6.34 1.77
N ASP A 212 -15.92 7.20 2.51
CA ASP A 212 -15.00 8.19 1.93
C ASP A 212 -13.58 7.63 1.79
N VAL A 213 -13.17 6.77 2.71
CA VAL A 213 -11.86 6.12 2.70
C VAL A 213 -12.01 4.63 3.01
N LEU A 214 -11.29 3.78 2.27
CA LEU A 214 -11.23 2.33 2.50
C LEU A 214 -9.77 1.88 2.50
N PHE A 215 -9.35 1.21 3.56
CA PHE A 215 -8.09 0.51 3.68
C PHE A 215 -8.38 -0.99 3.56
N CYS A 216 -7.76 -1.67 2.61
CA CYS A 216 -7.78 -3.12 2.52
C CYS A 216 -6.38 -3.58 2.14
N ARG A 217 -5.52 -3.70 3.15
CA ARG A 217 -4.07 -3.82 2.98
C ARG A 217 -3.56 -5.15 3.49
N ASN A 218 -2.75 -5.83 2.67
CA ASN A 218 -2.16 -7.12 3.00
C ASN A 218 -3.20 -8.23 3.28
N VAL A 219 -4.34 -8.14 2.60
CA VAL A 219 -5.45 -9.11 2.65
C VAL A 219 -5.59 -9.85 1.32
N PHE A 220 -5.38 -9.18 0.18
CA PHE A 220 -5.53 -9.76 -1.15
C PHE A 220 -4.50 -10.85 -1.45
N ILE A 221 -3.40 -10.89 -0.70
CA ILE A 221 -2.40 -11.97 -0.76
C ILE A 221 -2.95 -13.36 -0.41
N TYR A 222 -4.18 -13.45 0.10
CA TYR A 222 -4.88 -14.69 0.45
C TYR A 222 -6.02 -15.05 -0.52
N PHE A 223 -6.18 -14.31 -1.63
CA PHE A 223 -7.25 -14.52 -2.60
C PHE A 223 -6.69 -14.80 -3.99
N GLU A 224 -7.43 -15.58 -4.77
CA GLU A 224 -7.18 -15.72 -6.21
C GLU A 224 -7.49 -14.41 -6.95
N ALA A 225 -6.91 -14.25 -8.14
CA ALA A 225 -6.95 -13.00 -8.90
C ALA A 225 -8.39 -12.55 -9.24
N GLU A 226 -9.24 -13.49 -9.65
CA GLU A 226 -10.64 -13.25 -10.03
C GLU A 226 -11.45 -12.77 -8.81
N GLN A 227 -11.19 -13.38 -7.66
CA GLN A 227 -11.88 -13.04 -6.41
C GLN A 227 -11.42 -11.68 -5.88
N ALA A 228 -10.12 -11.39 -5.95
CA ALA A 228 -9.59 -10.06 -5.63
C ALA A 228 -10.24 -8.99 -6.51
N GLN A 229 -10.37 -9.26 -7.82
CA GLN A 229 -11.08 -8.40 -8.76
C GLN A 229 -12.54 -8.17 -8.37
N GLU A 230 -13.29 -9.23 -8.04
CA GLU A 230 -14.68 -9.13 -7.65
C GLU A 230 -14.85 -8.24 -6.40
N ILE A 231 -14.02 -8.46 -5.37
CA ILE A 231 -14.04 -7.68 -4.14
C ILE A 231 -13.78 -6.20 -4.43
N VAL A 232 -12.79 -5.88 -5.27
CA VAL A 232 -12.49 -4.50 -5.68
C VAL A 232 -13.65 -3.85 -6.45
N GLN A 233 -14.30 -4.59 -7.36
CA GLN A 233 -15.49 -4.08 -8.05
C GLN A 233 -16.63 -3.79 -7.07
N ARG A 234 -16.78 -4.60 -6.03
CA ARG A 234 -17.73 -4.35 -4.95
C ARG A 234 -17.32 -3.13 -4.11
N PHE A 235 -16.03 -2.93 -3.81
CA PHE A 235 -15.52 -1.72 -3.16
C PHE A 235 -15.88 -0.46 -3.94
N ALA A 236 -15.74 -0.48 -5.27
CA ALA A 236 -16.14 0.64 -6.12
C ALA A 236 -17.61 1.02 -5.96
N ARG A 237 -18.51 0.08 -5.63
CA ARG A 237 -19.95 0.37 -5.46
C ARG A 237 -20.27 1.06 -4.14
N VAL A 238 -19.48 0.79 -3.09
CA VAL A 238 -19.73 1.30 -1.74
C VAL A 238 -18.90 2.54 -1.39
N LEU A 239 -17.76 2.72 -2.07
CA LEU A 239 -16.94 3.92 -1.94
C LEU A 239 -17.62 5.10 -2.64
N ALA A 240 -17.54 6.27 -2.04
CA ALA A 240 -18.12 7.49 -2.59
C ALA A 240 -17.36 7.94 -3.86
N PRO A 241 -18.00 8.66 -4.80
CA PRO A 241 -17.29 9.39 -5.85
C PRO A 241 -16.14 10.23 -5.27
N GLY A 242 -14.93 10.08 -5.81
CA GLY A 242 -13.74 10.75 -5.29
C GLY A 242 -13.18 10.18 -3.98
N GLY A 243 -13.77 9.12 -3.42
CA GLY A 243 -13.26 8.43 -2.24
C GLY A 243 -11.94 7.72 -2.51
N ALA A 244 -11.18 7.45 -1.45
CA ALA A 244 -9.83 6.88 -1.53
C ALA A 244 -9.80 5.41 -1.09
N LEU A 245 -9.17 4.56 -1.89
CA LEU A 245 -8.89 3.16 -1.61
C LEU A 245 -7.38 2.96 -1.46
N PHE A 246 -6.96 2.43 -0.32
CA PHE A 246 -5.58 2.09 0.00
C PHE A 246 -5.41 0.57 0.01
N LEU A 247 -4.48 0.08 -0.80
CA LEU A 247 -4.09 -1.32 -0.86
C LEU A 247 -2.66 -1.50 -0.30
N GLY A 248 -2.29 -2.74 -0.01
CA GLY A 248 -0.92 -3.11 0.37
C GLY A 248 0.05 -2.84 -0.78
N HIS A 249 1.31 -2.57 -0.46
CA HIS A 249 2.32 -2.16 -1.47
C HIS A 249 2.62 -3.24 -2.51
N ALA A 250 2.45 -4.52 -2.14
CA ALA A 250 2.61 -5.66 -3.03
C ALA A 250 1.30 -6.09 -3.72
N GLU A 251 0.18 -5.41 -3.45
CA GLU A 251 -1.14 -5.82 -3.94
C GLU A 251 -1.47 -5.06 -5.23
N VAL A 252 -1.08 -5.64 -6.36
CA VAL A 252 -1.43 -5.17 -7.70
C VAL A 252 -2.62 -5.98 -8.20
N ILE A 253 -3.79 -5.34 -8.30
CA ILE A 253 -5.02 -6.00 -8.75
C ILE A 253 -5.34 -5.54 -10.17
N THR A 254 -5.50 -6.48 -11.09
CA THR A 254 -5.86 -6.22 -12.48
C THR A 254 -7.28 -5.62 -12.55
N GLY A 255 -7.59 -4.77 -13.53
CA GLY A 255 -8.95 -4.23 -13.71
C GLY A 255 -9.40 -3.10 -12.77
N LEU A 256 -8.53 -2.61 -11.87
CA LEU A 256 -8.81 -1.43 -11.04
C LEU A 256 -9.07 -0.15 -11.85
N HIS A 257 -8.51 -0.04 -13.05
CA HIS A 257 -8.50 1.18 -13.87
C HIS A 257 -9.87 1.62 -14.39
N ASP A 258 -10.85 0.72 -14.44
CA ASP A 258 -12.20 1.03 -14.93
C ASP A 258 -12.98 1.90 -13.93
N ALA A 259 -12.85 1.59 -12.64
CA ALA A 259 -13.57 2.29 -11.57
C ALA A 259 -12.71 3.31 -10.80
N PHE A 260 -11.38 3.15 -10.86
CA PHE A 260 -10.44 3.97 -10.11
C PHE A 260 -9.41 4.64 -11.01
N GLU A 261 -8.86 5.73 -10.50
CA GLU A 261 -7.64 6.34 -11.01
C GLU A 261 -6.54 6.23 -9.95
N VAL A 262 -5.31 6.00 -10.38
CA VAL A 262 -4.16 5.93 -9.47
C VAL A 262 -3.69 7.34 -9.18
N VAL A 263 -3.61 7.70 -7.90
CA VAL A 263 -3.06 8.97 -7.44
C VAL A 263 -1.74 8.69 -6.74
N PHE A 264 -0.65 9.17 -7.33
CA PHE A 264 0.68 9.09 -6.74
C PHE A 264 0.88 10.24 -5.77
N TRP A 265 1.35 9.92 -4.55
CA TRP A 265 1.64 10.88 -3.52
C TRP A 265 2.97 10.52 -2.86
N GLY A 266 4.01 11.31 -3.14
CA GLY A 266 5.37 11.01 -2.70
C GLY A 266 5.81 9.62 -3.16
N ASP A 267 6.20 8.76 -2.21
CA ASP A 267 6.67 7.40 -2.46
C ASP A 267 5.54 6.34 -2.26
N THR A 268 4.28 6.75 -2.23
CA THR A 268 3.11 5.86 -2.18
C THR A 268 2.12 6.24 -3.27
N PHE A 269 1.12 5.40 -3.46
CA PHE A 269 -0.06 5.73 -4.25
C PHE A 269 -1.31 5.26 -3.52
N TYR A 270 -2.46 5.77 -3.94
CA TYR A 270 -3.78 5.26 -3.58
C TYR A 270 -4.70 5.33 -4.80
N TYR A 271 -5.83 4.64 -4.73
CA TYR A 271 -6.80 4.58 -5.81
C TYR A 271 -7.96 5.52 -5.49
N ARG A 272 -8.21 6.52 -6.33
CA ARG A 272 -9.35 7.41 -6.19
C ARG A 272 -10.51 6.92 -7.03
N ARG A 273 -11.71 6.81 -6.45
CA ARG A 273 -12.89 6.38 -7.20
C ARG A 273 -13.31 7.44 -8.20
N ARG A 274 -13.51 7.05 -9.45
CA ARG A 274 -14.02 7.95 -10.49
C ARG A 274 -15.46 8.39 -10.16
N ALA A 275 -15.81 9.61 -10.57
CA ALA A 275 -17.16 10.13 -10.44
C ALA A 275 -18.12 9.53 -11.50
N ASP A 276 -17.60 9.15 -12.66
CA ASP A 276 -18.33 8.53 -13.77
C ASP A 276 -17.49 7.39 -14.40
N PRO A 277 -18.00 6.15 -14.47
CA PRO A 277 -17.31 5.03 -15.13
C PRO A 277 -17.15 5.18 -16.65
N ARG A 278 -17.75 6.20 -17.29
CA ARG A 278 -17.63 6.45 -18.74
C ARG A 278 -16.50 7.41 -19.11
N LEU A 279 -15.93 8.13 -18.15
CA LEU A 279 -14.80 9.02 -18.39
C LEU A 279 -13.52 8.18 -18.44
N ARG A 280 -13.22 7.61 -19.62
CA ARG A 280 -11.87 7.13 -19.94
C ARG A 280 -10.89 8.28 -19.70
N PRO A 281 -9.69 8.03 -19.16
CA PRO A 281 -8.67 9.07 -19.19
C PRO A 281 -8.48 9.47 -20.65
N LEU A 282 -8.52 10.78 -20.93
CA LEU A 282 -7.87 11.28 -22.14
C LEU A 282 -6.49 10.65 -22.12
N ARG A 283 -6.20 9.81 -23.13
CA ARG A 283 -4.83 9.36 -23.38
C ARG A 283 -3.96 10.60 -23.20
N SER A 284 -2.89 10.47 -22.41
CA SER A 284 -1.84 11.50 -22.35
C SER A 284 -1.66 12.01 -23.77
N ALA A 285 -2.05 13.26 -24.00
CA ALA A 285 -1.88 13.86 -25.30
C ALA A 285 -0.39 13.79 -25.53
N VAL A 286 0.03 12.97 -26.49
CA VAL A 286 1.34 13.13 -27.10
C VAL A 286 1.42 14.62 -27.41
N PRO A 287 2.38 15.38 -26.86
CA PRO A 287 2.48 16.79 -27.15
C PRO A 287 2.53 16.91 -28.68
N PRO A 288 1.71 17.76 -29.30
CA PRO A 288 1.75 17.91 -30.74
C PRO A 288 3.20 18.21 -31.12
N PRO A 289 3.73 17.58 -32.19
CA PRO A 289 5.09 17.87 -32.64
C PRO A 289 5.21 19.39 -32.79
N ALA A 290 6.30 19.94 -32.27
CA ALA A 290 6.56 21.37 -32.29
C ALA A 290 6.31 21.91 -33.72
N PRO A 291 5.66 23.08 -33.88
CA PRO A 291 5.43 23.64 -35.19
C PRO A 291 6.77 23.77 -35.90
N ARG A 292 6.91 23.09 -37.04
CA ARG A 292 8.08 23.23 -37.89
C ARG A 292 8.16 24.69 -38.30
N VAL A 293 9.22 25.37 -37.89
CA VAL A 293 9.59 26.67 -38.43
C VAL A 293 9.87 26.43 -39.92
N PRO A 294 9.16 27.09 -40.85
CA PRO A 294 9.48 26.98 -42.27
C PRO A 294 10.87 27.58 -42.50
N SER A 295 11.77 26.81 -43.10
CA SER A 295 13.00 27.35 -43.66
C SER A 295 12.64 28.23 -44.86
N PRO A 296 13.27 29.40 -45.03
CA PRO A 296 12.98 30.28 -46.16
C PRO A 296 13.75 29.82 -47.39
N ALA A 297 13.10 29.12 -48.31
CA ALA A 297 13.51 29.07 -49.70
C ALA A 297 12.35 28.62 -50.61
N ASP A 298 12.26 29.33 -51.73
CA ASP A 298 11.54 29.04 -52.98
C ASP A 298 10.05 29.41 -53.04
N GLY A 299 9.79 30.43 -53.86
CA GLY A 299 8.51 31.10 -54.02
C GLY A 299 7.68 30.63 -55.22
N LEU A 300 6.78 31.55 -55.61
CA LEU A 300 5.69 31.49 -56.62
C LEU A 300 4.36 30.94 -56.03
N SER A 301 3.16 31.45 -56.28
CA SER A 301 2.56 32.75 -56.70
C SER A 301 1.05 32.67 -56.33
N PRO A 302 0.26 33.77 -56.36
CA PRO A 302 -1.02 33.87 -55.64
C PRO A 302 -2.25 33.51 -56.50
N GLU A 303 -3.32 32.98 -55.87
CA GLU A 303 -4.74 33.32 -56.14
C GLU A 303 -5.74 32.42 -55.36
N GLU A 304 -6.94 32.98 -55.11
CA GLU A 304 -8.23 32.41 -54.64
C GLU A 304 -8.47 32.26 -53.11
N GLU A 305 -8.96 33.32 -52.45
CA GLU A 305 -10.39 33.63 -52.18
C GLU A 305 -11.04 32.79 -51.06
N THR A 306 -11.12 33.30 -49.83
CA THR A 306 -12.30 33.97 -49.23
C THR A 306 -13.66 33.28 -49.45
N LYS A 307 -14.26 32.73 -48.36
CA LYS A 307 -15.68 32.98 -48.03
C LYS A 307 -16.15 32.37 -46.69
N LYS A 308 -16.90 33.22 -45.98
CA LYS A 308 -18.07 32.94 -45.10
C LYS A 308 -17.89 32.85 -43.58
N VAL A 309 -17.80 34.06 -43.05
CA VAL A 309 -18.46 34.64 -41.88
C VAL A 309 -19.96 34.23 -41.69
N SER A 310 -20.26 33.78 -40.46
CA SER A 310 -21.43 34.00 -39.56
C SER A 310 -22.91 34.02 -40.01
N ARG A 311 -23.77 33.38 -39.20
CA ARG A 311 -25.11 33.78 -38.66
C ARG A 311 -25.81 32.52 -38.08
N ALA A 312 -26.68 32.48 -37.07
CA ALA A 312 -27.40 33.41 -36.19
C ALA A 312 -28.01 32.54 -35.05
N LEU A 313 -27.95 32.91 -33.76
CA LEU A 313 -29.04 33.49 -32.93
C LEU A 313 -30.44 32.79 -32.99
N LEU A 314 -30.74 32.02 -31.92
CA LEU A 314 -31.92 32.00 -30.98
C LEU A 314 -33.37 32.33 -31.48
N PRO A 315 -34.49 31.84 -30.86
CA PRO A 315 -34.72 31.83 -29.40
C PRO A 315 -35.63 30.74 -28.75
N ARG A 316 -35.70 30.89 -27.40
CA ARG A 316 -36.39 30.22 -26.28
C ARG A 316 -37.86 29.80 -26.44
N LYS A 317 -38.28 28.82 -25.61
CA LYS A 317 -39.47 28.92 -24.72
C LYS A 317 -39.46 27.90 -23.57
N SER A 318 -40.11 28.28 -22.48
CA SER A 318 -40.19 27.70 -21.14
C SER A 318 -41.45 26.84 -20.94
N ASN A 319 -41.42 25.86 -20.02
CA ASN A 319 -42.27 25.79 -18.80
C ASN A 319 -42.34 24.39 -18.14
N SER A 320 -42.14 24.41 -16.81
CA SER A 320 -42.80 23.67 -15.71
C SER A 320 -43.33 22.23 -15.90
N SER A 321 -42.94 21.33 -15.00
CA SER A 321 -43.73 20.86 -13.82
C SER A 321 -43.38 19.42 -13.42
N ALA A 322 -43.24 19.19 -12.10
CA ALA A 322 -43.23 17.87 -11.47
C ALA A 322 -44.68 17.34 -11.33
N PRO A 323 -44.91 16.03 -11.07
CA PRO A 323 -45.02 15.61 -9.67
C PRO A 323 -44.67 14.14 -9.31
N ASN A 324 -44.46 13.94 -8.01
CA ASN A 324 -44.78 12.82 -7.12
C ASN A 324 -44.20 11.39 -7.26
N ALA A 325 -43.72 10.93 -6.11
CA ALA A 325 -43.36 9.57 -5.72
C ALA A 325 -44.58 8.64 -5.50
N PRO A 326 -44.32 7.33 -5.29
CA PRO A 326 -44.98 6.62 -4.20
C PRO A 326 -44.01 5.83 -3.29
N ALA A 327 -44.54 5.48 -2.12
CA ALA A 327 -43.83 5.00 -0.95
C ALA A 327 -43.75 3.46 -0.81
N ARG A 328 -42.63 3.03 -0.20
CA ARG A 328 -42.40 1.97 0.81
C ARG A 328 -42.92 0.53 0.60
N ARG A 329 -41.98 -0.42 0.81
CA ARG A 329 -41.92 -1.54 1.79
C ARG A 329 -40.47 -2.06 1.70
N GLY A 330 -39.69 -2.42 2.73
CA GLY A 330 -39.92 -2.82 4.11
C GLY A 330 -38.94 -3.97 4.36
N GLY A 331 -37.80 -3.71 4.99
CA GLY A 331 -36.77 -4.72 5.31
C GLY A 331 -35.79 -4.16 6.33
N GLY A 332 -35.69 -4.82 7.48
CA GLY A 332 -35.11 -4.31 8.73
C GLY A 332 -33.67 -3.80 8.64
N VAL A 333 -33.46 -2.63 9.23
CA VAL A 333 -32.13 -2.04 9.48
C VAL A 333 -31.64 -2.56 10.84
N PRO A 334 -30.38 -3.02 10.98
CA PRO A 334 -29.84 -3.38 12.29
C PRO A 334 -29.77 -2.14 13.19
N THR A 335 -30.13 -2.32 14.45
CA THR A 335 -30.11 -1.31 15.49
C THR A 335 -28.76 -0.61 15.59
N SER A 336 -28.78 0.72 15.54
CA SER A 336 -27.64 1.62 15.71
C SER A 336 -26.74 1.23 16.90
N GLY A 337 -25.45 1.00 16.65
CA GLY A 337 -24.46 0.77 17.69
C GLY A 337 -24.19 2.00 18.57
N PRO A 338 -23.46 1.83 19.69
CA PRO A 338 -23.15 2.92 20.63
C PRO A 338 -22.39 4.09 19.99
N ALA A 339 -21.58 3.86 18.95
CA ALA A 339 -20.84 4.90 18.22
C ALA A 339 -21.78 5.87 17.47
N THR A 340 -22.80 5.35 16.78
CA THR A 340 -23.83 6.16 16.10
C THR A 340 -24.60 7.07 17.06
N ARG A 341 -24.89 6.61 18.29
CA ARG A 341 -25.56 7.43 19.31
C ARG A 341 -24.66 8.53 19.89
N ARG A 342 -23.33 8.32 19.92
CA ARG A 342 -22.34 9.30 20.39
C ARG A 342 -22.03 10.37 19.35
N LEU A 343 -22.00 10.04 18.06
CA LEU A 343 -21.88 11.00 16.95
C LEU A 343 -23.00 12.06 16.99
N SER A 344 -24.25 11.64 17.22
CA SER A 344 -25.38 12.55 17.41
C SER A 344 -25.24 13.46 18.64
N ARG A 345 -24.46 13.08 19.66
CA ARG A 345 -24.23 13.86 20.88
C ARG A 345 -23.05 14.84 20.74
N ALA A 346 -21.99 14.46 20.04
CA ALA A 346 -20.83 15.31 19.78
C ALA A 346 -21.16 16.50 18.85
N LEU A 347 -22.07 16.31 17.89
CA LEU A 347 -22.57 17.37 17.00
C LEU A 347 -23.28 18.52 17.75
N LEU A 348 -23.75 18.29 18.98
CA LEU A 348 -24.51 19.26 19.76
C LEU A 348 -23.65 20.16 20.68
N SER A 349 -22.31 20.00 20.71
CA SER A 349 -21.47 20.56 21.78
C SER A 349 -20.37 21.55 21.36
N GLN A 350 -20.26 21.97 20.09
CA GLN A 350 -19.09 22.76 19.68
C GLN A 350 -19.18 24.26 20.03
N LYS A 351 -18.39 24.69 21.01
CA LYS A 351 -17.93 26.08 21.19
C LYS A 351 -16.64 26.31 20.39
N THR A 352 -16.64 27.40 19.63
CA THR A 352 -15.58 27.90 18.74
C THR A 352 -14.28 28.24 19.46
N LEU A 353 -13.13 27.84 18.92
CA LEU A 353 -11.82 28.45 19.20
C LEU A 353 -10.91 28.41 17.96
N SER A 354 -10.09 29.44 17.87
CA SER A 354 -9.48 30.04 16.69
C SER A 354 -8.21 29.35 16.18
N SER A 355 -7.66 29.92 15.10
CA SER A 355 -6.75 29.28 14.14
C SER A 355 -5.26 29.28 14.47
N GLU A 356 -4.59 28.11 14.45
CA GLU A 356 -3.12 28.00 14.23
C GLU A 356 -2.67 26.68 13.56
N THR A 357 -1.92 26.76 12.45
CA THR A 357 -1.53 25.67 11.54
C THR A 357 -0.56 24.62 12.13
N HIS A 358 -0.78 23.33 11.82
CA HIS A 358 -0.02 22.14 12.29
C HIS A 358 1.50 22.16 11.96
N ARG A 359 2.32 21.64 12.90
CA ARG A 359 3.80 21.63 12.88
C ARG A 359 4.36 20.21 13.17
N TRP A 360 5.51 19.83 12.58
CA TRP A 360 6.30 18.64 12.97
C TRP A 360 7.48 19.09 13.83
N GLY A 361 7.52 18.72 15.11
CA GLY A 361 8.62 19.12 16.01
C GLY A 361 8.79 20.63 16.16
N GLY A 362 7.74 21.42 15.90
CA GLY A 362 7.78 22.89 15.90
C GLY A 362 8.29 23.54 14.60
N VAL A 363 8.77 22.76 13.63
CA VAL A 363 9.34 23.24 12.35
C VAL A 363 8.37 22.97 11.19
N ARG A 364 8.18 23.96 10.31
CA ARG A 364 7.40 23.80 9.08
C ARG A 364 8.27 23.06 8.06
N LEU A 365 7.82 21.90 7.58
CA LEU A 365 8.57 21.17 6.56
C LEU A 365 8.56 21.92 5.21
N PRO A 366 9.71 22.03 4.52
CA PRO A 366 9.86 22.70 3.23
C PRO A 366 9.37 21.82 2.06
N ARG A 367 8.12 21.39 2.12
CA ARG A 367 7.51 20.47 1.13
C ARG A 367 7.40 21.07 -0.26
N GLU A 368 7.18 22.38 -0.34
CA GLU A 368 7.11 23.10 -1.61
C GLU A 368 8.45 23.06 -2.35
N GLN A 369 9.56 23.17 -1.62
CA GLN A 369 10.91 23.07 -2.19
C GLN A 369 11.20 21.67 -2.72
N VAL A 370 10.73 20.62 -2.03
CA VAL A 370 10.85 19.23 -2.52
C VAL A 370 10.05 19.02 -3.80
N LEU A 371 8.79 19.47 -3.83
CA LEU A 371 7.94 19.38 -5.03
C LEU A 371 8.54 20.17 -6.21
N LYS A 372 9.09 21.36 -5.94
CA LYS A 372 9.81 22.16 -6.93
C LYS A 372 11.01 21.39 -7.49
N ALA A 373 11.76 20.69 -6.64
CA ALA A 373 12.90 19.90 -7.05
C ALA A 373 12.52 18.69 -7.91
N GLU A 374 11.47 17.96 -7.53
CA GLU A 374 10.98 16.81 -8.30
C GLU A 374 10.52 17.24 -9.70
N ARG A 375 9.83 18.39 -9.82
CA ARG A 375 9.46 18.98 -11.11
C ARG A 375 10.68 19.39 -11.93
N ALA A 376 11.65 20.04 -11.31
CA ALA A 376 12.89 20.44 -11.97
C ALA A 376 13.65 19.22 -12.51
N ARG A 377 13.76 18.14 -11.71
CA ARG A 377 14.37 16.87 -12.13
C ARG A 377 13.63 16.20 -13.28
N GLN A 378 12.29 16.24 -13.28
CA GLN A 378 11.48 15.69 -14.39
C GLN A 378 11.73 16.37 -15.74
N VAL A 379 12.02 17.68 -15.73
CA VAL A 379 12.35 18.44 -16.94
C VAL A 379 13.86 18.49 -17.23
N GLY A 380 14.68 17.74 -16.48
CA GLY A 380 16.14 17.66 -16.64
C GLY A 380 16.93 18.79 -16.00
N ASP A 381 16.31 19.72 -15.25
CA ASP A 381 16.99 20.78 -14.51
C ASP A 381 17.54 20.23 -13.18
N LEU A 382 18.64 19.47 -13.27
CA LEU A 382 19.29 18.85 -12.12
C LEU A 382 19.91 19.88 -11.14
N GLU A 383 20.39 21.03 -11.65
CA GLU A 383 20.93 22.08 -10.77
C GLU A 383 19.80 22.82 -10.04
N GLY A 384 18.68 23.10 -10.71
CA GLY A 384 17.49 23.65 -10.05
C GLY A 384 16.91 22.70 -9.01
N ALA A 385 16.90 21.40 -9.30
CA ALA A 385 16.52 20.38 -8.34
C ALA A 385 17.45 20.37 -7.12
N ALA A 386 18.77 20.35 -7.35
CA ALA A 386 19.76 20.38 -6.27
C ALA A 386 19.65 21.65 -5.41
N ARG A 387 19.49 22.84 -6.02
CA ARG A 387 19.29 24.10 -5.29
C ARG A 387 18.05 24.06 -4.39
N ALA A 388 16.93 23.56 -4.91
CA ALA A 388 15.69 23.48 -4.15
C ALA A 388 15.81 22.46 -2.99
N LEU A 389 16.46 21.32 -3.21
CA LEU A 389 16.69 20.31 -2.18
C LEU A 389 17.68 20.78 -1.11
N ARG A 390 18.78 21.46 -1.47
CA ARG A 390 19.69 22.09 -0.49
C ARG A 390 18.95 23.08 0.41
N SER A 391 18.04 23.88 -0.16
CA SER A 391 17.19 24.79 0.61
C SER A 391 16.24 24.02 1.55
N ALA A 392 15.69 22.88 1.11
CA ALA A 392 14.86 22.02 1.94
C ALA A 392 15.67 21.37 3.09
N CYS A 393 16.89 20.90 2.83
CA CYS A 393 17.78 20.36 3.85
C CYS A 393 18.14 21.41 4.91
N ALA A 394 18.38 22.66 4.51
CA ALA A 394 18.69 23.75 5.44
C ALA A 394 17.51 24.12 6.34
N GLN A 395 16.28 24.10 5.80
CA GLN A 395 15.06 24.44 6.54
C GLN A 395 14.59 23.31 7.48
N ALA A 396 14.85 22.05 7.12
CA ALA A 396 14.52 20.89 7.94
C ALA A 396 15.68 19.88 7.99
N PRO A 397 16.74 20.15 8.78
CA PRO A 397 17.95 19.30 8.82
C PRO A 397 17.70 17.86 9.27
N ARG A 398 16.64 17.63 10.06
CA ARG A 398 16.22 16.32 10.59
C ARG A 398 15.23 15.58 9.69
N TRP A 399 15.01 16.03 8.45
CA TRP A 399 14.16 15.35 7.49
C TRP A 399 15.04 14.71 6.41
N ALA A 400 15.09 13.37 6.36
CA ALA A 400 16.02 12.67 5.48
C ALA A 400 15.59 12.66 4.00
N LYS A 401 14.29 12.75 3.71
CA LYS A 401 13.77 12.67 2.33
C LYS A 401 14.43 13.65 1.34
N PRO A 402 14.58 14.96 1.63
CA PRO A 402 15.30 15.88 0.76
C PRO A 402 16.75 15.48 0.51
N ARG A 403 17.44 14.91 1.51
CA ARG A 403 18.82 14.44 1.38
C ARG A 403 18.94 13.22 0.47
N VAL A 404 18.02 12.27 0.61
CA VAL A 404 17.95 11.10 -0.28
C VAL A 404 17.69 11.53 -1.73
N LEU A 405 16.75 12.45 -1.95
CA LEU A 405 16.48 13.00 -3.28
C LEU A 405 17.66 13.80 -3.83
N LEU A 406 18.36 14.55 -2.97
CA LEU A 406 19.55 15.31 -3.36
C LEU A 406 20.69 14.38 -3.77
N ALA A 407 20.88 13.30 -3.04
CA ALA A 407 21.83 12.25 -3.39
C ALA A 407 21.50 11.60 -4.74
N GLU A 408 20.23 11.31 -5.03
CA GLU A 408 19.84 10.82 -6.36
C GLU A 408 20.17 11.82 -7.47
N VAL A 409 19.93 13.11 -7.24
CA VAL A 409 20.30 14.17 -8.19
C VAL A 409 21.81 14.23 -8.39
N TYR A 410 22.60 14.09 -7.32
CA TYR A 410 24.06 14.03 -7.44
C TYR A 410 24.53 12.79 -8.19
N LEU A 411 23.92 11.62 -7.96
CA LEU A 411 24.20 10.40 -8.72
C LEU A 411 23.88 10.57 -10.21
N GLU A 412 22.75 11.20 -10.56
CA GLU A 412 22.39 11.52 -11.96
C GLU A 412 23.38 12.47 -12.64
N ARG A 413 24.07 13.30 -11.85
CA ARG A 413 25.14 14.21 -12.32
C ARG A 413 26.52 13.57 -12.33
N GLY A 414 26.66 12.34 -11.83
CA GLY A 414 27.95 11.67 -11.66
C GLY A 414 28.75 12.11 -10.43
N ASP A 415 28.17 12.88 -9.51
CA ASP A 415 28.83 13.33 -8.29
C ASP A 415 28.61 12.32 -7.14
N ALA A 416 29.39 11.25 -7.16
CA ALA A 416 29.31 10.19 -6.16
C ALA A 416 29.74 10.64 -4.75
N ALA A 417 30.66 11.61 -4.66
CA ALA A 417 31.17 12.11 -3.38
C ALA A 417 30.09 12.90 -2.64
N ALA A 418 29.43 13.85 -3.32
CA ALA A 418 28.35 14.62 -2.72
C ALA A 418 27.14 13.73 -2.36
N ALA A 419 26.85 12.71 -3.19
CA ALA A 419 25.80 11.74 -2.87
C ALA A 419 26.11 10.94 -1.60
N LEU A 420 27.36 10.53 -1.40
CA LEU A 420 27.81 9.78 -0.22
C LEU A 420 27.64 10.59 1.06
N GLU A 421 28.01 11.87 1.04
CA GLU A 421 27.84 12.78 2.18
C GLU A 421 26.36 12.91 2.56
N GLU A 422 25.48 13.17 1.59
CA GLU A 422 24.05 13.33 1.84
C GLU A 422 23.39 12.05 2.35
N LEU A 423 23.79 10.89 1.84
CA LEU A 423 23.25 9.60 2.26
C LEU A 423 23.73 9.21 3.66
N THR A 424 24.99 9.52 4.00
CA THR A 424 25.52 9.31 5.36
C THR A 424 24.67 10.07 6.36
N VAL A 425 24.48 11.36 6.14
CA VAL A 425 23.62 12.19 7.00
C VAL A 425 22.17 11.72 6.99
N ALA A 426 21.63 11.31 5.84
CA ALA A 426 20.27 10.77 5.73
C ALA A 426 20.07 9.53 6.62
N THR A 427 21.05 8.62 6.67
CA THR A 427 20.96 7.41 7.51
C THR A 427 21.15 7.69 9.01
N GLU A 428 21.86 8.75 9.38
CA GLU A 428 21.99 9.19 10.78
C GLU A 428 20.69 9.85 11.27
N VAL A 429 20.12 10.71 10.43
CA VAL A 429 18.89 11.45 10.73
C VAL A 429 17.67 10.53 10.75
N GLU A 430 17.58 9.60 9.79
CA GLU A 430 16.47 8.64 9.69
C GLU A 430 17.00 7.22 9.45
N PRO A 431 17.36 6.49 10.53
CA PRO A 431 17.97 5.16 10.44
C PRO A 431 17.11 4.08 9.76
N LEU A 432 15.81 4.34 9.59
CA LEU A 432 14.83 3.42 8.99
C LEU A 432 14.56 3.70 7.51
N SER A 433 15.31 4.60 6.88
CA SER A 433 15.20 4.87 5.44
C SER A 433 15.86 3.75 4.61
N TYR A 434 15.06 2.77 4.15
CA TYR A 434 15.56 1.67 3.31
C TYR A 434 16.24 2.18 2.03
N LYS A 435 15.71 3.26 1.45
CA LYS A 435 16.21 3.86 0.22
C LYS A 435 17.57 4.53 0.42
N ALA A 436 17.78 5.21 1.55
CA ALA A 436 19.08 5.76 1.90
C ALA A 436 20.13 4.65 2.05
N HIS A 437 19.81 3.58 2.79
CA HIS A 437 20.69 2.42 2.96
C HIS A 437 21.00 1.73 1.64
N ALA A 438 20.03 1.61 0.73
CA ALA A 438 20.25 0.97 -0.56
C ALA A 438 21.17 1.79 -1.48
N LEU A 439 20.94 3.10 -1.59
CA LEU A 439 21.79 3.98 -2.41
C LEU A 439 23.21 4.06 -1.84
N LEU A 440 23.34 4.10 -0.50
CA LEU A 440 24.63 4.07 0.19
C LEU A 440 25.37 2.74 -0.06
N GLY A 441 24.64 1.62 0.01
CA GLY A 441 25.17 0.31 -0.32
C GLY A 441 25.64 0.19 -1.77
N GLY A 442 24.86 0.70 -2.72
CA GLY A 442 25.24 0.77 -4.13
C GLY A 442 26.47 1.64 -4.40
N LEU A 443 26.68 2.72 -3.62
CA LEU A 443 27.88 3.56 -3.68
C LEU A 443 29.12 2.81 -3.19
N HIS A 444 29.05 2.19 -2.00
CA HIS A 444 30.15 1.40 -1.46
C HIS A 444 30.52 0.23 -2.39
N LEU A 445 29.52 -0.42 -3.02
CA LEU A 445 29.77 -1.47 -4.01
C LEU A 445 30.62 -0.96 -5.19
N ARG A 446 30.33 0.23 -5.73
CA ARG A 446 31.11 0.83 -6.82
C ARG A 446 32.53 1.21 -6.41
N GLN A 447 32.74 1.48 -5.12
CA GLN A 447 34.06 1.77 -4.55
C GLN A 447 34.84 0.49 -4.19
N GLY A 448 34.24 -0.69 -4.34
CA GLY A 448 34.85 -1.97 -3.94
C GLY A 448 34.84 -2.20 -2.43
N GLU A 449 34.11 -1.39 -1.66
CA GLU A 449 33.99 -1.50 -0.20
C GLU A 449 32.90 -2.53 0.17
N PHE A 450 33.15 -3.80 -0.15
CA PHE A 450 32.13 -4.84 -0.11
C PHE A 450 31.54 -5.07 1.29
N GLU A 451 32.32 -4.96 2.36
CA GLU A 451 31.83 -5.10 3.74
C GLU A 451 30.82 -4.01 4.08
N ARG A 452 31.10 -2.75 3.71
CA ARG A 452 30.22 -1.62 3.95
C ARG A 452 28.98 -1.68 3.05
N ALA A 453 29.16 -2.08 1.80
CA ALA A 453 28.06 -2.33 0.87
C ALA A 453 27.11 -3.39 1.43
N GLU A 454 27.62 -4.53 1.87
CA GLU A 454 26.81 -5.62 2.42
C GLU A 454 26.02 -5.18 3.65
N ALA A 455 26.67 -4.48 4.59
CA ALA A 455 26.01 -3.98 5.80
C ALA A 455 24.84 -3.04 5.47
N SER A 456 25.05 -2.08 4.56
CA SER A 456 24.00 -1.15 4.12
C SER A 456 22.89 -1.86 3.34
N LEU A 457 23.23 -2.76 2.42
CA LEU A 457 22.25 -3.47 1.59
C LEU A 457 21.41 -4.47 2.39
N ARG A 458 22.00 -5.19 3.35
CA ARG A 458 21.24 -6.04 4.29
C ARG A 458 20.30 -5.22 5.15
N ARG A 459 20.69 -4.00 5.55
CA ARG A 459 19.80 -3.09 6.30
C ARG A 459 18.65 -2.61 5.42
N ALA A 460 18.91 -2.27 4.16
CA ALA A 460 17.87 -1.94 3.20
C ALA A 460 16.88 -3.09 3.00
N LEU A 461 17.37 -4.32 2.82
CA LEU A 461 16.53 -5.52 2.61
C LEU A 461 15.84 -6.02 3.89
N TYR A 462 16.36 -5.69 5.07
CA TYR A 462 15.66 -5.92 6.33
C TYR A 462 14.42 -5.02 6.44
N LEU A 463 14.55 -3.77 5.99
CA LEU A 463 13.47 -2.78 6.01
C LEU A 463 12.46 -2.99 4.86
N GLU A 464 12.95 -3.31 3.66
CA GLU A 464 12.15 -3.57 2.47
C GLU A 464 12.67 -4.83 1.73
N PRO A 465 12.15 -6.03 2.07
CA PRO A 465 12.66 -7.31 1.55
C PRO A 465 12.56 -7.47 0.04
N ASP A 466 11.58 -6.86 -0.61
CA ASP A 466 11.33 -7.01 -2.04
C ASP A 466 12.02 -5.92 -2.88
N PHE A 467 12.94 -5.15 -2.27
CA PHE A 467 13.63 -4.07 -2.97
C PHE A 467 14.63 -4.60 -4.01
N VAL A 468 14.16 -4.67 -5.26
CA VAL A 468 14.85 -5.27 -6.42
C VAL A 468 16.30 -4.80 -6.56
N SER A 469 16.53 -3.48 -6.53
CA SER A 469 17.86 -2.93 -6.75
C SER A 469 18.83 -3.26 -5.62
N ALA A 470 18.38 -3.23 -4.35
CA ALA A 470 19.25 -3.61 -3.24
C ALA A 470 19.55 -5.11 -3.23
N ARG A 471 18.60 -5.96 -3.63
CA ARG A 471 18.83 -7.41 -3.72
C ARG A 471 19.83 -7.76 -4.82
N TYR A 472 19.71 -7.09 -5.97
CA TYR A 472 20.69 -7.21 -7.05
C TYR A 472 22.07 -6.75 -6.59
N ASP A 473 22.18 -5.56 -6.01
CA ASP A 473 23.46 -5.03 -5.53
C ASP A 473 24.06 -5.89 -4.41
N LEU A 474 23.25 -6.52 -3.56
CA LEU A 474 23.74 -7.46 -2.55
C LEU A 474 24.35 -8.69 -3.22
N ALA A 475 23.72 -9.21 -4.27
CA ALA A 475 24.29 -10.31 -5.03
C ALA A 475 25.63 -9.94 -5.67
N GLN A 476 25.73 -8.74 -6.26
CA GLN A 476 27.00 -8.24 -6.82
C GLN A 476 28.07 -8.05 -5.73
N THR A 477 27.67 -7.55 -4.56
CA THR A 477 28.55 -7.40 -3.41
C THR A 477 29.11 -8.75 -2.96
N LEU A 478 28.24 -9.75 -2.80
CA LEU A 478 28.63 -11.11 -2.40
C LEU A 478 29.52 -11.78 -3.44
N ARG A 479 29.24 -11.57 -4.75
CA ARG A 479 30.09 -12.04 -5.85
C ARG A 479 31.48 -11.40 -5.76
N GLY A 480 31.56 -10.09 -5.51
CA GLY A 480 32.82 -9.37 -5.32
C GLY A 480 33.67 -9.87 -4.14
N ARG A 481 33.02 -10.36 -3.07
CA ARG A 481 33.69 -11.01 -1.92
C ARG A 481 34.08 -12.47 -2.16
N GLY A 482 33.75 -13.05 -3.32
CA GLY A 482 33.95 -14.48 -3.60
C GLY A 482 32.92 -15.42 -2.95
N ALA A 483 31.84 -14.88 -2.35
CA ALA A 483 30.75 -15.65 -1.76
C ALA A 483 29.74 -16.12 -2.83
N THR A 484 30.23 -16.84 -3.83
CA THR A 484 29.51 -17.20 -5.07
C THR A 484 28.19 -17.93 -4.81
N ALA A 485 28.17 -18.85 -3.84
CA ALA A 485 26.95 -19.59 -3.48
C ALA A 485 25.86 -18.66 -2.91
N GLU A 486 26.25 -17.65 -2.14
CA GLU A 486 25.33 -16.69 -1.53
C GLU A 486 24.80 -15.70 -2.57
N ALA A 487 25.68 -15.23 -3.46
CA ALA A 487 25.30 -14.41 -4.61
C ALA A 487 24.24 -15.13 -5.47
N CYS A 488 24.45 -16.41 -5.79
CA CYS A 488 23.47 -17.23 -6.51
C CYS A 488 22.14 -17.38 -5.77
N ARG A 489 22.14 -17.41 -4.43
CA ARG A 489 20.88 -17.45 -3.65
C ARG A 489 20.12 -16.13 -3.78
N GLU A 490 20.81 -15.00 -3.69
CA GLU A 490 20.16 -13.69 -3.82
C GLU A 490 19.63 -13.46 -5.24
N LEU A 491 20.38 -13.83 -6.29
CA LEU A 491 19.88 -13.74 -7.67
C LEU A 491 18.68 -14.66 -7.93
N ARG A 492 18.66 -15.88 -7.39
CA ARG A 492 17.47 -16.75 -7.48
C ARG A 492 16.27 -16.18 -6.74
N SER A 493 16.50 -15.56 -5.58
CA SER A 493 15.47 -14.85 -4.84
C SER A 493 14.91 -13.68 -5.65
N LEU A 494 15.79 -12.90 -6.28
CA LEU A 494 15.42 -11.82 -7.16
C LEU A 494 14.64 -12.32 -8.40
N LEU A 495 15.06 -13.40 -9.04
CA LEU A 495 14.36 -14.00 -10.18
C LEU A 495 12.91 -14.38 -9.83
N ARG A 496 12.66 -14.90 -8.62
CA ARG A 496 11.30 -15.18 -8.15
C ARG A 496 10.44 -13.91 -8.10
N THR A 497 10.99 -12.81 -7.57
CA THR A 497 10.31 -11.50 -7.57
C THR A 497 10.10 -10.97 -8.99
N LEU A 498 11.11 -11.03 -9.86
CA LEU A 498 11.00 -10.48 -11.23
C LEU A 498 10.02 -11.26 -12.12
N ARG A 499 9.83 -12.57 -11.88
CA ARG A 499 8.87 -13.40 -12.62
C ARG A 499 7.42 -12.99 -12.38
N SER A 500 7.10 -12.38 -11.23
CA SER A 500 5.75 -11.87 -10.95
C SER A 500 5.50 -10.44 -11.43
N LEU A 501 6.52 -9.76 -11.97
CA LEU A 501 6.40 -8.38 -12.47
C LEU A 501 6.11 -8.34 -13.97
N ASP A 502 5.50 -7.25 -14.44
CA ASP A 502 5.34 -6.96 -15.87
C ASP A 502 6.71 -7.04 -16.57
N PRO A 503 6.87 -7.89 -17.61
CA PRO A 503 8.11 -7.99 -18.39
C PRO A 503 8.63 -6.64 -18.93
N ALA A 504 7.72 -5.70 -19.25
CA ALA A 504 8.06 -4.37 -19.73
C ALA A 504 8.24 -3.33 -18.59
N GLY A 505 7.92 -3.69 -17.36
CA GLY A 505 8.04 -2.82 -16.19
C GLY A 505 9.50 -2.43 -15.93
N LEU A 506 9.76 -1.13 -15.74
CA LEU A 506 11.10 -0.60 -15.55
C LEU A 506 11.53 -0.66 -14.09
N MET A 507 12.62 -1.40 -13.82
CA MET A 507 13.30 -1.45 -12.54
C MET A 507 14.31 -0.31 -12.45
N VAL A 508 14.24 0.50 -11.41
CA VAL A 508 15.20 1.57 -11.15
C VAL A 508 16.32 1.00 -10.29
N MET A 509 17.53 0.96 -10.84
CA MET A 509 18.72 0.50 -10.15
C MET A 509 19.28 1.62 -9.25
N THR A 510 20.12 1.28 -8.27
CA THR A 510 20.75 2.28 -7.37
C THR A 510 21.67 3.27 -8.10
N GLN A 511 22.06 2.94 -9.33
CA GLN A 511 22.84 3.80 -10.23
C GLN A 511 21.96 4.73 -11.08
N GLY A 512 20.63 4.74 -10.87
CA GLY A 512 19.68 5.53 -11.66
C GLY A 512 19.30 4.90 -13.01
N LEU A 513 19.95 3.81 -13.41
CA LEU A 513 19.63 3.08 -14.63
C LEU A 513 18.24 2.44 -14.54
N LYS A 514 17.44 2.58 -15.60
CA LYS A 514 16.13 1.94 -15.72
C LYS A 514 16.24 0.73 -16.63
N ILE A 515 15.99 -0.46 -16.10
CA ILE A 515 16.11 -1.73 -16.82
C ILE A 515 14.75 -2.41 -16.85
N PRO A 516 14.23 -2.82 -18.01
CA PRO A 516 13.02 -3.66 -18.07
C PRO A 516 13.20 -4.95 -17.26
N SER A 517 12.15 -5.37 -16.54
CA SER A 517 12.18 -6.59 -15.71
C SER A 517 12.62 -7.83 -16.49
N LYS A 518 12.20 -7.98 -17.75
CA LYS A 518 12.64 -9.07 -18.64
C LYS A 518 14.16 -9.07 -18.87
N ASP A 519 14.76 -7.91 -19.04
CA ASP A 519 16.19 -7.80 -19.36
C ASP A 519 17.00 -8.07 -18.10
N LEU A 520 16.54 -7.57 -16.94
CA LEU A 520 17.16 -7.88 -15.66
C LEU A 520 17.06 -9.38 -15.30
N ARG A 521 15.97 -10.06 -15.67
CA ARG A 521 15.88 -11.53 -15.54
C ARG A 521 16.96 -12.23 -16.35
N SER A 522 17.11 -11.89 -17.62
CA SER A 522 18.14 -12.48 -18.48
C SER A 522 19.55 -12.22 -17.96
N VAL A 523 19.81 -11.03 -17.39
CA VAL A 523 21.07 -10.73 -16.71
C VAL A 523 21.29 -11.67 -15.52
N CYS A 524 20.31 -11.81 -14.63
CA CYS A 524 20.41 -12.67 -13.46
C CYS A 524 20.64 -14.15 -13.85
N GLU A 525 19.93 -14.65 -14.85
CA GLU A 525 20.06 -16.03 -15.34
C GLU A 525 21.46 -16.31 -15.88
N ARG A 526 21.99 -15.39 -16.68
CA ARG A 526 23.36 -15.48 -17.22
C ARG A 526 24.40 -15.46 -16.09
N GLU A 527 24.28 -14.53 -15.14
CA GLU A 527 25.24 -14.42 -14.03
C GLU A 527 25.22 -15.65 -13.11
N ILE A 528 24.06 -16.24 -12.85
CA ILE A 528 23.96 -17.51 -12.12
C ILE A 528 24.72 -18.60 -12.88
N SER A 529 24.54 -18.68 -14.20
CA SER A 529 25.22 -19.67 -15.04
C SER A 529 26.74 -19.47 -15.07
N GLU A 530 27.21 -18.23 -15.17
CA GLU A 530 28.64 -17.87 -15.12
C GLU A 530 29.29 -18.28 -13.79
N MET A 531 28.52 -18.19 -12.71
CA MET A 531 28.94 -18.60 -11.37
C MET A 531 28.87 -20.13 -11.14
N GLY A 532 28.54 -20.91 -12.18
CA GLY A 532 28.39 -22.37 -12.09
C GLY A 532 27.11 -22.81 -11.36
N GLY A 533 26.17 -21.89 -11.15
CA GLY A 533 24.87 -22.17 -10.55
C GLY A 533 23.79 -22.49 -11.57
N SER A 534 22.69 -23.10 -11.12
CA SER A 534 21.49 -23.28 -11.93
C SER A 534 20.47 -22.17 -11.67
N SER A 535 19.96 -21.57 -12.74
CA SER A 535 18.87 -20.58 -12.71
C SER A 535 17.47 -21.24 -12.59
N ALA A 536 17.41 -22.56 -12.77
CA ALA A 536 16.22 -23.33 -12.46
C ALA A 536 15.92 -23.19 -10.97
N ASP A 537 14.64 -23.14 -10.62
CA ASP A 537 14.21 -23.21 -9.22
C ASP A 537 14.39 -24.67 -8.76
N SER A 538 15.64 -25.11 -8.64
CA SER A 538 15.98 -26.42 -8.11
C SER A 538 15.73 -26.37 -6.60
N GLY A 539 14.45 -26.46 -6.22
CA GLY A 539 14.16 -27.39 -5.14
C GLY A 539 14.82 -28.71 -5.53
N ILE A 540 15.74 -29.17 -4.68
CA ILE A 540 16.47 -30.45 -4.76
C ILE A 540 17.89 -30.34 -5.37
N TRP A 541 18.84 -30.72 -4.51
CA TRP A 541 20.15 -31.28 -4.78
C TRP A 541 20.28 -31.92 -6.18
N GLN A 542 21.20 -31.42 -7.00
CA GLN A 542 21.76 -32.28 -8.05
C GLN A 542 22.64 -33.33 -7.35
N ILE A 543 22.12 -34.55 -7.25
CA ILE A 543 22.94 -35.74 -7.03
C ILE A 543 23.77 -35.92 -8.32
N PRO A 544 25.10 -36.10 -8.26
CA PRO A 544 25.87 -36.39 -9.46
C PRO A 544 25.42 -37.73 -10.05
N PRO A 545 25.49 -37.94 -11.37
CA PRO A 545 25.10 -39.22 -11.97
C PRO A 545 26.00 -40.33 -11.41
N PRO A 546 25.47 -41.55 -11.16
CA PRO A 546 26.30 -42.67 -10.80
C PRO A 546 27.08 -43.13 -12.04
N GLY A 547 28.37 -42.82 -12.08
CA GLY A 547 29.32 -43.40 -13.03
C GLY A 547 30.23 -42.40 -13.75
N ALA A 548 31.35 -42.06 -13.11
CA ALA A 548 32.68 -41.90 -13.71
C ALA A 548 33.73 -41.93 -12.59
#